data_AF-A0A0F8YKB0-F1
#
_entry.id   AF-A0A0F8YKB0-F1
#
_cell.length_a   1.000
_cell.length_b   1.000
_cell.length_c   1.000
_cell.angle_alpha   90.00
_cell.angle_beta   90.00
_cell.angle_gamma   90.00
#
_symmetry.space_group_name_H-M   'P 1'
#
loop_
_entity.id
_entity.type
_entity.pdbx_description
1 polymer ?
#
loop_
_entity_poly.entity_id
_entity_poly.type
_entity_poly.pdbx_seq_one_letter_code
_entity_poly.pdbx_strand_id
1 'polypeptide(L)'
;MPIIGGQAPKPEVPKKKTERILRGNWLSYYAQYTKESESPDSFHLWTGLSILGSAVRRNIWLNQGTYILYPNLYVILVGPPGRVRKSTCIRLGRRLLLGIDDIHFSADSITREELIRELGKISVMAKQAALTIHSTEMSSLIEPSGIKMIQFLTDIFDGDFKWRYATKGKGKDTINNPVLNILAATTPTWIADGLPADVIGHGFTSRVIFIYAERRRYLRPFPKEPDAELIKDLASDLDHISRLEGPFLWGPGAKDTYSAIYSQIDKSKPDDYRIEGFHNRKDIHVLKVAMLFSLSENDGLVLES
;
A
#
# COMPACT_ATOMS: atom_id res chain seq x y z
N MET A 1 -2.85 14.01 43.26
CA MET A 1 -2.94 14.77 42.00
C MET A 1 -4.07 14.19 41.17
N PRO A 2 -5.03 15.01 40.72
CA PRO A 2 -6.25 14.52 40.09
C PRO A 2 -5.98 14.02 38.67
N ILE A 3 -6.67 12.95 38.31
CA ILE A 3 -6.64 12.27 37.02
C ILE A 3 -7.33 13.18 36.00
N ILE A 4 -6.57 13.60 34.99
CA ILE A 4 -7.06 14.40 33.86
C ILE A 4 -8.03 13.51 33.07
N GLY A 5 -9.26 14.00 32.90
CA GLY A 5 -10.34 13.30 32.21
C GLY A 5 -9.98 12.97 30.77
N GLY A 6 -9.84 11.67 30.48
CA GLY A 6 -9.96 11.17 29.12
C GLY A 6 -11.42 11.25 28.70
N GLN A 7 -11.73 12.02 27.67
CA GLN A 7 -13.03 11.94 27.02
C GLN A 7 -13.27 10.49 26.58
N ALA A 8 -14.41 9.92 26.99
CA ALA A 8 -14.84 8.63 26.50
C ALA A 8 -14.88 8.67 24.96
N PRO A 9 -14.41 7.60 24.26
CA PRO A 9 -14.49 7.54 22.81
C PRO A 9 -15.94 7.74 22.40
N LYS A 10 -16.19 8.68 21.48
CA LYS A 10 -17.53 8.90 20.93
C LYS A 10 -18.06 7.57 20.40
N PRO A 11 -19.33 7.22 20.65
CA PRO A 11 -19.92 6.01 20.10
C PRO A 11 -19.81 6.07 18.56
N GLU A 12 -19.21 5.04 17.97
CA GLU A 12 -19.07 4.93 16.51
C GLU A 12 -20.46 4.94 15.89
N VAL A 13 -20.69 5.86 14.95
CA VAL A 13 -21.87 5.81 14.10
C VAL A 13 -21.77 4.51 13.29
N PRO A 14 -22.77 3.62 13.33
CA PRO A 14 -22.75 2.41 12.52
C PRO A 14 -22.48 2.77 11.07
N LYS A 15 -21.43 2.19 10.48
CA LYS A 15 -21.12 2.41 9.06
C LYS A 15 -22.36 2.08 8.25
N LYS A 16 -22.82 3.03 7.43
CA LYS A 16 -23.97 2.83 6.53
C LYS A 16 -23.68 1.59 5.66
N LYS A 17 -24.62 0.64 5.61
CA LYS A 17 -24.53 -0.47 4.66
C LYS A 17 -24.53 0.11 3.25
N THR A 18 -23.49 -0.22 2.49
CA THR A 18 -23.35 0.07 1.06
C THR A 18 -23.26 -1.25 0.30
N GLU A 19 -23.41 -1.21 -1.01
CA GLU A 19 -23.32 -2.37 -1.90
C GLU A 19 -22.45 -2.02 -3.11
N ARG A 20 -21.87 -3.04 -3.76
CA ARG A 20 -21.17 -2.86 -5.03
C ARG A 20 -22.14 -2.51 -6.15
N ILE A 21 -21.72 -1.60 -7.00
CA ILE A 21 -22.41 -1.17 -8.21
C ILE A 21 -21.78 -1.86 -9.42
N LEU A 22 -20.46 -2.04 -9.44
CA LEU A 22 -19.77 -2.72 -10.55
C LEU A 22 -20.04 -4.23 -10.48
N ARG A 23 -20.46 -4.81 -11.60
CA ARG A 23 -20.81 -6.25 -11.71
C ARG A 23 -19.64 -7.16 -12.04
N GLY A 24 -18.41 -6.67 -11.93
CA GLY A 24 -17.21 -7.40 -12.31
C GLY A 24 -15.98 -6.89 -11.59
N ASN A 25 -14.81 -7.33 -12.04
CA ASN A 25 -13.54 -7.00 -11.40
C ASN A 25 -13.25 -5.49 -11.42
N TRP A 26 -13.14 -4.88 -10.24
CA TRP A 26 -12.86 -3.45 -10.03
C TRP A 26 -11.59 -3.00 -10.74
N LEU A 27 -10.52 -3.82 -10.77
CA LEU A 27 -9.27 -3.50 -11.47
C LEU A 27 -9.46 -3.45 -12.99
N SER A 28 -10.39 -4.23 -13.55
CA SER A 28 -10.73 -4.14 -14.97
C SER A 28 -11.45 -2.83 -15.30
N TYR A 29 -12.37 -2.38 -14.44
CA TYR A 29 -12.99 -1.06 -14.57
C TYR A 29 -11.99 0.08 -14.34
N TYR A 30 -11.04 -0.09 -13.42
CA TYR A 30 -9.93 0.84 -13.22
C TYR A 30 -9.03 0.95 -14.48
N ALA A 31 -8.77 -0.17 -15.16
CA ALA A 31 -8.04 -0.17 -16.42
C ALA A 31 -8.78 0.62 -17.52
N GLN A 32 -10.12 0.55 -17.54
CA GLN A 32 -10.95 1.37 -18.45
C GLN A 32 -10.92 2.86 -18.07
N TYR A 33 -10.99 3.18 -16.78
CA TYR A 33 -10.86 4.55 -16.27
C TYR A 33 -9.51 5.18 -16.69
N THR A 34 -8.45 4.37 -16.68
CA THR A 34 -7.10 4.83 -17.01
C THR A 34 -6.74 4.69 -18.49
N LYS A 35 -7.69 4.29 -19.35
CA LYS A 35 -7.48 4.04 -20.78
C LYS A 35 -6.97 5.23 -21.59
N GLU A 36 -7.02 6.44 -21.04
CA GLU A 36 -6.55 7.69 -21.65
C GLU A 36 -5.11 8.04 -21.25
N SER A 37 -4.58 7.38 -20.22
CA SER A 37 -3.25 7.62 -19.69
C SER A 37 -2.16 6.97 -20.54
N GLU A 38 -1.09 7.72 -20.83
CA GLU A 38 0.08 7.18 -21.50
C GLU A 38 0.90 6.22 -20.60
N SER A 39 0.68 6.19 -19.27
CA SER A 39 1.47 5.35 -18.36
C SER A 39 1.26 3.85 -18.62
N PRO A 40 2.29 2.99 -18.51
CA PRO A 40 2.23 1.54 -18.71
C PRO A 40 1.07 0.83 -18.00
N ASP A 41 0.58 -0.28 -18.58
CA ASP A 41 -0.44 -1.14 -17.95
C ASP A 41 0.01 -1.66 -16.59
N SER A 42 1.27 -2.07 -16.47
CA SER A 42 1.85 -2.50 -15.19
C SER A 42 1.77 -1.42 -14.12
N PHE A 43 2.05 -0.16 -14.43
CA PHE A 43 1.98 0.93 -13.45
C PHE A 43 0.56 1.11 -12.93
N HIS A 44 -0.43 1.03 -13.82
CA HIS A 44 -1.83 1.17 -13.45
C HIS A 44 -2.34 -0.02 -12.65
N LEU A 45 -1.98 -1.25 -13.02
CA LEU A 45 -2.34 -2.44 -12.22
C LEU A 45 -1.83 -2.31 -10.78
N TRP A 46 -0.55 -2.00 -10.61
CA TRP A 46 0.05 -1.87 -9.28
C TRP A 46 -0.41 -0.62 -8.52
N THR A 47 -0.77 0.44 -9.24
CA THR A 47 -1.48 1.58 -8.63
C THR A 47 -2.85 1.14 -8.11
N GLY A 48 -3.67 0.47 -8.92
CA GLY A 48 -5.00 -0.02 -8.52
C GLY A 48 -4.94 -0.94 -7.30
N LEU A 49 -3.99 -1.89 -7.28
CA LEU A 49 -3.75 -2.75 -6.12
C LEU A 49 -3.34 -1.94 -4.88
N SER A 50 -2.44 -0.97 -5.02
CA SER A 50 -2.04 -0.09 -3.92
C SER A 50 -3.22 0.74 -3.40
N ILE A 51 -4.11 1.22 -4.28
CA ILE A 51 -5.33 1.94 -3.90
C ILE A 51 -6.28 1.05 -3.09
N LEU A 52 -6.49 -0.20 -3.50
CA LEU A 52 -7.27 -1.17 -2.74
C LEU A 52 -6.65 -1.41 -1.35
N GLY A 53 -5.32 -1.59 -1.26
CA GLY A 53 -4.60 -1.74 0.01
C GLY A 53 -4.74 -0.54 0.94
N SER A 54 -4.69 0.68 0.38
CA SER A 54 -4.97 1.91 1.11
C SER A 54 -6.41 2.01 1.60
N ALA A 55 -7.39 1.57 0.81
CA ALA A 55 -8.80 1.64 1.19
C ALA A 55 -9.14 0.71 2.36
N VAL A 56 -8.64 -0.52 2.33
CA VAL A 56 -8.96 -1.55 3.33
C VAL A 56 -8.12 -1.47 4.60
N ARG A 57 -6.91 -0.88 4.53
CA ARG A 57 -6.07 -0.63 5.71
C ARG A 57 -5.82 -1.93 6.52
N ARG A 58 -6.12 -1.95 7.83
CA ARG A 58 -6.10 -3.16 8.69
C ARG A 58 -7.48 -3.82 8.86
N ASN A 59 -8.50 -3.37 8.14
CA ASN A 59 -9.86 -3.90 8.34
C ASN A 59 -9.95 -5.37 7.92
N ILE A 60 -9.08 -5.80 7.01
CA ILE A 60 -8.98 -7.18 6.57
C ILE A 60 -7.58 -7.73 6.81
N TRP A 61 -7.50 -9.02 7.10
CA TRP A 61 -6.23 -9.66 7.42
C TRP A 61 -6.26 -11.15 7.13
N LEU A 62 -5.12 -11.75 6.82
CA LEU A 62 -4.97 -13.19 6.71
C LEU A 62 -4.18 -13.72 7.91
N ASN A 63 -4.75 -14.69 8.63
CA ASN A 63 -4.08 -15.34 9.75
C ASN A 63 -3.27 -16.56 9.26
N GLN A 64 -1.95 -16.52 9.42
CA GLN A 64 -1.02 -17.61 9.08
C GLN A 64 -0.65 -18.49 10.30
N GLY A 65 -1.37 -18.32 11.41
CA GLY A 65 -1.14 -18.99 12.68
C GLY A 65 -0.10 -18.27 13.55
N THR A 66 1.12 -18.11 13.04
CA THR A 66 2.23 -17.47 13.80
C THR A 66 2.33 -15.96 13.57
N TYR A 67 1.71 -15.44 12.51
CA TYR A 67 1.67 -14.01 12.19
C TYR A 67 0.37 -13.66 11.45
N ILE A 68 0.07 -12.36 11.42
CA ILE A 68 -1.07 -11.79 10.70
C ILE A 68 -0.54 -10.98 9.53
N LEU A 69 -1.13 -11.16 8.35
CA LEU A 69 -0.82 -10.37 7.16
C LEU A 69 -1.94 -9.39 6.87
N TYR A 70 -1.56 -8.14 6.62
CA TYR A 70 -2.44 -7.10 6.06
C TYR A 70 -2.08 -6.86 4.59
N PRO A 71 -3.02 -6.47 3.73
CA PRO A 71 -2.78 -6.30 2.29
C PRO A 71 -2.10 -4.96 1.93
N ASN A 72 -1.41 -4.31 2.88
CA ASN A 72 -0.63 -3.12 2.60
C ASN A 72 0.59 -3.44 1.72
N LEU A 73 0.87 -2.56 0.78
CA LEU A 73 1.96 -2.68 -0.19
C LEU A 73 2.89 -1.46 -0.14
N TYR A 74 4.17 -1.69 -0.38
CA TYR A 74 5.10 -0.64 -0.80
C TYR A 74 5.37 -0.82 -2.29
N VAL A 75 4.71 -0.02 -3.13
CA VAL A 75 4.86 -0.02 -4.58
C VAL A 75 5.68 1.19 -5.00
N ILE A 76 6.71 0.96 -5.81
CA ILE A 76 7.53 2.05 -6.36
C ILE A 76 7.59 1.94 -7.87
N LEU A 77 7.01 2.92 -8.55
CA LEU A 77 7.04 3.03 -10.00
C LEU A 77 8.40 3.59 -10.44
N VAL A 78 9.12 2.86 -11.28
CA VAL A 78 10.48 3.18 -11.71
C VAL A 78 10.49 3.41 -13.22
N GLY A 79 11.02 4.55 -13.65
CA GLY A 79 11.23 4.80 -15.07
C GLY A 79 11.83 6.17 -15.34
N PRO A 80 12.19 6.47 -16.59
CA PRO A 80 12.79 7.76 -16.94
C PRO A 80 11.89 8.96 -16.56
N PRO A 81 12.46 10.12 -16.19
CA PRO A 81 11.71 11.35 -15.96
C PRO A 81 10.84 11.71 -17.17
N GLY A 82 9.60 12.17 -16.93
CA GLY A 82 8.68 12.69 -17.95
C GLY A 82 8.15 11.69 -18.99
N ARG A 83 8.81 10.54 -19.20
CA ARG A 83 8.53 9.63 -20.34
C ARG A 83 7.33 8.72 -20.13
N VAL A 84 7.25 8.10 -18.96
CA VAL A 84 6.23 7.06 -18.63
C VAL A 84 5.12 7.58 -17.71
N ARG A 85 5.04 8.91 -17.52
CA ARG A 85 3.98 9.62 -16.80
C ARG A 85 3.65 9.09 -15.38
N LYS A 86 4.65 8.60 -14.64
CA LYS A 86 4.51 8.00 -13.29
C LYS A 86 3.62 8.83 -12.34
N SER A 87 3.90 10.14 -12.26
CA SER A 87 3.16 11.06 -11.39
C SER A 87 1.68 11.17 -11.76
N THR A 88 1.36 11.11 -13.07
CA THR A 88 -0.03 11.06 -13.55
C THR A 88 -0.71 9.76 -13.12
N CYS A 89 -0.02 8.61 -13.23
CA CYS A 89 -0.53 7.32 -12.78
C CYS A 89 -0.92 7.36 -11.29
N ILE A 90 -0.01 7.82 -10.43
CA ILE A 90 -0.25 7.94 -8.98
C ILE A 90 -1.43 8.88 -8.68
N ARG A 91 -1.50 10.02 -9.37
CA ARG A 91 -2.58 11.00 -9.17
C ARG A 91 -3.95 10.45 -9.59
N LEU A 92 -4.04 9.68 -10.67
CA LEU A 92 -5.29 9.06 -11.12
C LEU A 92 -5.84 8.08 -10.09
N GLY A 93 -4.99 7.23 -9.50
CA GLY A 93 -5.39 6.36 -8.40
C GLY A 93 -5.74 7.14 -7.13
N ARG A 94 -4.90 8.11 -6.73
CA ARG A 94 -5.11 8.94 -5.53
C ARG A 94 -6.48 9.61 -5.52
N ARG A 95 -6.95 10.09 -6.68
CA ARG A 95 -8.26 10.75 -6.81
C ARG A 95 -9.43 9.88 -6.37
N LEU A 96 -9.37 8.55 -6.58
CA LEU A 96 -10.44 7.63 -6.20
C LEU A 96 -10.55 7.45 -4.68
N LEU A 97 -9.45 7.65 -3.94
CA LEU A 97 -9.44 7.62 -2.48
C LEU A 97 -9.92 8.94 -1.84
N LEU A 98 -9.97 10.03 -2.60
CA LEU A 98 -10.43 11.31 -2.08
C LEU A 98 -11.94 11.22 -1.80
N GLY A 99 -12.34 11.51 -0.57
CA GLY A 99 -13.74 11.45 -0.13
C GLY A 99 -14.16 10.13 0.51
N ILE A 100 -13.25 9.15 0.62
CA ILE A 100 -13.45 7.97 1.47
C ILE A 100 -13.07 8.33 2.91
N ASP A 101 -13.96 8.01 3.85
CA ASP A 101 -13.75 8.28 5.27
C ASP A 101 -12.54 7.51 5.84
N ASP A 102 -11.88 8.12 6.82
CA ASP A 102 -10.74 7.56 7.56
C ASP A 102 -9.51 7.19 6.70
N ILE A 103 -9.40 7.74 5.48
CA ILE A 103 -8.17 7.66 4.68
C ILE A 103 -7.28 8.86 4.98
N HIS A 104 -6.18 8.61 5.67
CA HIS A 104 -5.19 9.64 5.99
C HIS A 104 -4.05 9.61 4.98
N PHE A 105 -3.73 10.78 4.41
CA PHE A 105 -2.58 10.97 3.53
C PHE A 105 -1.45 11.67 4.26
N SER A 106 -0.23 11.18 4.08
CA SER A 106 0.99 11.90 4.47
C SER A 106 1.20 13.13 3.60
N ALA A 107 1.99 14.09 4.12
CA ALA A 107 2.63 15.11 3.29
C ALA A 107 3.59 14.49 2.26
N ASP A 108 3.80 15.19 1.13
CA ASP A 108 4.67 14.76 0.04
C ASP A 108 6.16 14.75 0.45
N SER A 109 6.55 15.63 1.38
CA SER A 109 7.86 15.66 2.02
C SER A 109 7.71 15.77 3.53
N ILE A 110 8.26 14.82 4.26
CA ILE A 110 8.04 14.66 5.70
C ILE A 110 9.27 14.06 6.37
N THR A 111 9.57 14.50 7.60
CA THR A 111 10.62 13.88 8.42
C THR A 111 10.10 12.62 9.09
N ARG A 112 11.00 11.73 9.50
CA ARG A 112 10.64 10.51 10.25
C ARG A 112 9.90 10.85 11.54
N GLU A 113 10.38 11.85 12.28
CA GLU A 113 9.78 12.27 13.55
C GLU A 113 8.35 12.79 13.36
N GLU A 114 8.09 13.54 12.29
CA GLU A 114 6.74 14.01 11.97
C GLU A 114 5.82 12.86 11.57
N LEU A 115 6.31 11.94 10.73
CA LEU A 115 5.54 10.76 10.31
C LEU A 115 5.15 9.87 11.50
N ILE A 116 6.07 9.66 12.45
CA ILE A 116 5.80 8.96 13.72
C ILE A 116 4.72 9.69 14.52
N ARG A 117 4.79 11.02 14.59
CA ARG A 117 3.83 11.85 15.32
C ARG A 117 2.44 11.78 14.69
N GLU A 118 2.33 11.82 13.37
CA GLU A 118 1.06 11.66 12.65
C GLU A 118 0.43 10.29 12.92
N LEU A 119 1.20 9.21 12.75
CA LEU A 119 0.75 7.85 13.06
C LEU A 119 0.35 7.68 14.54
N GLY A 120 1.10 8.30 15.46
CA GLY A 120 0.78 8.30 16.88
C GLY A 120 -0.55 9.01 17.19
N LYS A 121 -0.84 10.14 16.53
CA LYS A 121 -2.14 10.82 16.66
C LYS A 121 -3.28 9.96 16.12
N ILE A 122 -3.10 9.37 14.93
CA ILE A 122 -4.11 8.47 14.32
C ILE A 122 -4.36 7.27 15.24
N SER A 123 -3.31 6.69 15.84
CA SER A 123 -3.42 5.58 16.81
C SER A 123 -4.34 5.87 18.00
N VAL A 124 -4.45 7.14 18.41
CA VAL A 124 -5.28 7.57 19.55
C VAL A 124 -6.71 7.83 19.11
N MET A 125 -6.89 8.33 17.89
CA MET A 125 -8.19 8.71 17.35
C MET A 125 -8.97 7.54 16.74
N ALA A 126 -8.25 6.51 16.26
CA ALA A 126 -8.82 5.36 15.57
C ALA A 126 -8.29 4.04 16.16
N LYS A 127 -8.97 2.93 15.86
CA LYS A 127 -8.53 1.56 16.26
C LYS A 127 -7.23 1.11 15.59
N GLN A 128 -6.77 1.86 14.59
CA GLN A 128 -5.58 1.58 13.79
C GLN A 128 -4.85 2.87 13.44
N ALA A 129 -3.53 2.79 13.27
CA ALA A 129 -2.72 3.86 12.74
C ALA A 129 -2.48 3.65 11.24
N ALA A 130 -3.53 3.88 10.46
CA ALA A 130 -3.49 3.71 9.01
C ALA A 130 -3.08 5.00 8.30
N LEU A 131 -2.05 4.90 7.46
CA LEU A 131 -1.56 6.04 6.68
C LEU A 131 -1.25 5.60 5.24
N THR A 132 -1.54 6.48 4.30
CA THR A 132 -1.25 6.31 2.88
C THR A 132 -0.21 7.35 2.45
N ILE A 133 0.90 6.89 1.89
CA ILE A 133 1.93 7.76 1.30
C ILE A 133 1.85 7.65 -0.20
N HIS A 134 1.42 8.73 -0.85
CA HIS A 134 1.46 8.86 -2.29
C HIS A 134 2.48 9.92 -2.67
N SER A 135 3.68 9.50 -3.05
CA SER A 135 4.76 10.42 -3.43
C SER A 135 5.08 10.31 -4.92
N THR A 136 5.01 11.43 -5.64
CA THR A 136 5.43 11.45 -7.04
C THR A 136 6.95 11.42 -7.22
N GLU A 137 7.70 11.63 -6.14
CA GLU A 137 9.17 11.66 -6.07
C GLU A 137 9.63 11.04 -4.74
N MET A 138 10.12 9.80 -4.80
CA MET A 138 10.55 9.04 -3.63
C MET A 138 11.64 9.75 -2.82
N SER A 139 12.50 10.52 -3.48
CA SER A 139 13.53 11.37 -2.85
C SER A 139 12.94 12.26 -1.76
N SER A 140 11.81 12.93 -2.03
CA SER A 140 11.17 13.85 -1.10
C SER A 140 10.68 13.17 0.19
N LEU A 141 10.41 11.86 0.14
CA LEU A 141 10.05 11.05 1.29
C LEU A 141 11.29 10.62 2.11
N ILE A 142 12.40 10.31 1.43
CA ILE A 142 13.58 9.71 2.07
C ILE A 142 14.58 10.78 2.55
N GLU A 143 14.92 11.74 1.71
CA GLU A 143 15.98 12.74 1.97
C GLU A 143 15.83 13.52 3.29
N PRO A 144 14.63 13.91 3.75
CA PRO A 144 14.48 14.65 5.01
C PRO A 144 14.98 13.91 6.26
N SER A 145 15.12 12.58 6.20
CA SER A 145 15.58 11.78 7.35
C SER A 145 16.54 10.63 6.98
N GLY A 146 16.86 10.48 5.70
CA GLY A 146 17.79 9.51 5.15
C GLY A 146 17.54 8.10 5.64
N ILE A 147 18.60 7.44 6.10
CA ILE A 147 18.57 6.05 6.56
C ILE A 147 17.58 5.82 7.72
N LYS A 148 17.34 6.82 8.57
CA LYS A 148 16.39 6.69 9.68
C LYS A 148 14.96 6.52 9.16
N MET A 149 14.59 7.18 8.06
CA MET A 149 13.30 6.97 7.42
C MET A 149 13.19 5.54 6.89
N ILE A 150 14.21 5.07 6.17
CA ILE A 150 14.26 3.71 5.61
C ILE A 150 14.10 2.65 6.72
N GLN A 151 14.81 2.80 7.83
CA GLN A 151 14.68 1.91 9.00
C GLN A 151 13.25 1.92 9.54
N PHE A 152 12.66 3.11 9.74
CA PHE A 152 11.29 3.22 10.22
C PHE A 152 10.27 2.57 9.28
N LEU A 153 10.35 2.85 7.97
CA LEU A 153 9.47 2.24 6.96
C LEU A 153 9.60 0.72 6.94
N THR A 154 10.79 0.19 7.18
CA THR A 154 11.06 -1.25 7.25
C THR A 154 10.40 -1.88 8.48
N ASP A 155 10.54 -1.24 9.65
CA ASP A 155 10.01 -1.75 10.93
C ASP A 155 8.48 -1.84 10.95
N ILE A 156 7.78 -0.88 10.35
CA ILE A 156 6.31 -0.80 10.41
C ILE A 156 5.61 -1.58 9.29
N PHE A 157 6.34 -2.09 8.30
CA PHE A 157 5.76 -2.73 7.11
C PHE A 157 4.87 -3.94 7.45
N ASP A 158 5.36 -4.77 8.38
CA ASP A 158 4.67 -6.00 8.81
C ASP A 158 3.42 -5.69 9.67
N GLY A 159 3.27 -4.44 10.12
CA GLY A 159 2.09 -3.97 10.85
C GLY A 159 1.91 -4.71 12.18
N ASP A 160 2.97 -4.81 12.98
CA ASP A 160 2.87 -5.39 14.32
C ASP A 160 1.81 -4.66 15.17
N PHE A 161 1.29 -5.27 16.24
CA PHE A 161 0.25 -4.68 17.08
C PHE A 161 0.70 -3.37 17.74
N LYS A 162 2.02 -3.19 17.93
CA LYS A 162 2.57 -2.01 18.58
C LYS A 162 4.00 -1.73 18.15
N TRP A 163 4.26 -0.50 17.74
CA TRP A 163 5.60 0.03 17.53
C TRP A 163 5.94 1.06 18.61
N ARG A 164 7.18 1.04 19.12
CA ARG A 164 7.65 1.96 20.18
C ARG A 164 8.98 2.57 19.82
N TYR A 165 9.11 3.88 20.08
CA TYR A 165 10.37 4.59 19.97
C TYR A 165 10.66 5.36 21.25
N ALA A 166 11.89 5.25 21.73
CA ALA A 166 12.32 5.92 22.93
C ALA A 166 13.72 6.49 22.71
N THR A 167 13.92 7.73 23.14
CA THR A 167 15.24 8.36 23.17
C THR A 167 15.53 8.90 24.56
N LYS A 168 16.81 8.99 24.91
CA LYS A 168 17.24 9.52 26.20
C LYS A 168 16.82 11.00 26.30
N GLY A 169 15.81 11.31 27.10
CA GLY A 169 15.38 12.67 27.43
C GLY A 169 14.17 13.25 26.68
N LYS A 170 13.60 12.60 25.65
CA LYS A 170 12.44 13.12 24.88
C LYS A 170 11.13 12.32 25.04
N GLY A 171 11.03 11.44 26.02
CA GLY A 171 9.83 10.62 26.25
C GLY A 171 9.76 9.37 25.37
N LYS A 172 8.58 8.77 25.27
CA LYS A 172 8.31 7.53 24.51
C LYS A 172 7.19 7.78 23.50
N ASP A 173 7.48 7.57 22.23
CA ASP A 173 6.46 7.52 21.18
C ASP A 173 5.93 6.10 21.04
N THR A 174 4.64 5.97 20.77
CA THR A 174 3.97 4.68 20.59
C THR A 174 2.97 4.80 19.46
N ILE A 175 3.02 3.85 18.54
CA ILE A 175 2.06 3.69 17.45
C ILE A 175 1.37 2.34 17.67
N ASN A 176 0.06 2.34 17.85
CA ASN A 176 -0.71 1.12 18.03
C ASN A 176 -1.34 0.72 16.69
N ASN A 177 -1.26 -0.57 16.35
CA ASN A 177 -1.77 -1.12 15.10
C ASN A 177 -1.36 -0.30 13.84
N PRO A 178 -0.06 -0.03 13.62
CA PRO A 178 0.42 0.63 12.40
C PRO A 178 0.05 -0.12 11.13
N VAL A 179 -0.45 0.58 10.12
CA VAL A 179 -0.44 0.09 8.75
C VAL A 179 -0.04 1.22 7.82
N LEU A 180 0.97 0.96 7.02
CA LEU A 180 1.45 1.92 6.04
C LEU A 180 1.34 1.31 4.65
N ASN A 181 0.72 2.05 3.74
CA ASN A 181 0.70 1.75 2.33
C ASN A 181 1.46 2.85 1.59
N ILE A 182 2.38 2.47 0.69
CA ILE A 182 3.22 3.41 -0.06
C ILE A 182 3.01 3.17 -1.54
N LEU A 183 2.70 4.25 -2.25
CA LEU A 183 2.78 4.33 -3.70
C LEU A 183 3.69 5.50 -4.04
N ALA A 184 4.90 5.18 -4.48
CA ALA A 184 5.89 6.19 -4.83
C ALA A 184 6.35 6.07 -6.28
N ALA A 185 7.02 7.11 -6.78
CA ALA A 185 7.70 7.08 -8.06
C ALA A 185 9.14 7.53 -7.94
N THR A 186 10.03 6.92 -8.72
CA THR A 186 11.45 7.28 -8.76
C THR A 186 12.06 7.03 -10.14
N THR A 187 13.34 7.36 -10.30
CA THR A 187 14.12 7.12 -11.52
C THR A 187 15.13 5.99 -11.30
N PRO A 188 15.55 5.29 -12.37
CA PRO A 188 16.64 4.32 -12.27
C PRO A 188 17.93 4.94 -11.71
N THR A 189 18.22 6.19 -12.10
CA THR A 189 19.41 6.93 -11.63
C THR A 189 19.35 7.19 -10.13
N TRP A 190 18.22 7.63 -9.59
CA TRP A 190 18.10 7.88 -8.16
C TRP A 190 18.17 6.57 -7.35
N ILE A 191 17.69 5.44 -7.90
CA ILE A 191 17.92 4.13 -7.29
C ILE A 191 19.41 3.79 -7.27
N ALA A 192 20.11 3.98 -8.39
CA ALA A 192 21.54 3.65 -8.50
C ALA A 192 22.42 4.53 -7.62
N ASP A 193 22.13 5.83 -7.55
CA ASP A 193 22.95 6.84 -6.87
C ASP A 193 22.52 7.05 -5.40
N GLY A 194 21.22 6.92 -5.13
CA GLY A 194 20.56 7.38 -3.90
C GLY A 194 20.10 6.28 -2.95
N LEU A 195 20.17 5.00 -3.33
CA LEU A 195 20.01 3.87 -2.40
C LEU A 195 21.40 3.30 -2.07
N PRO A 196 22.03 3.71 -0.94
CA PRO A 196 23.29 3.12 -0.49
C PRO A 196 23.21 1.59 -0.47
N ALA A 197 24.32 0.90 -0.73
CA ALA A 197 24.39 -0.56 -0.65
C ALA A 197 23.84 -1.10 0.70
N ASP A 198 24.02 -0.33 1.78
CA ASP A 198 23.48 -0.63 3.11
C ASP A 198 21.94 -0.70 3.14
N VAL A 199 21.22 0.08 2.32
CA VAL A 199 19.74 0.04 2.26
C VAL A 199 19.23 -1.30 1.72
N ILE A 200 19.98 -1.92 0.80
CA ILE A 200 19.71 -3.28 0.32
C ILE A 200 19.89 -4.27 1.48
N GLY A 201 20.94 -4.09 2.30
CA GLY A 201 21.19 -4.90 3.50
C GLY A 201 20.18 -4.69 4.64
N HIS A 202 19.59 -3.50 4.76
CA HIS A 202 18.62 -3.18 5.82
C HIS A 202 17.21 -3.73 5.56
N GLY A 203 16.98 -4.46 4.46
CA GLY A 203 15.73 -5.18 4.23
C GLY A 203 14.55 -4.30 3.78
N PHE A 204 14.77 -3.01 3.50
CA PHE A 204 13.73 -2.14 2.93
C PHE A 204 13.34 -2.61 1.53
N THR A 205 14.34 -2.80 0.66
CA THR A 205 14.12 -3.22 -0.74
C THR A 205 13.40 -4.57 -0.84
N SER A 206 13.58 -5.46 0.14
CA SER A 206 12.86 -6.75 0.20
C SER A 206 11.34 -6.60 0.34
N ARG A 207 10.88 -5.48 0.92
CA ARG A 207 9.46 -5.17 1.16
C ARG A 207 8.83 -4.32 0.05
N VAL A 208 9.64 -3.87 -0.90
CA VAL A 208 9.20 -2.98 -1.97
C VAL A 208 9.02 -3.75 -3.27
N ILE A 209 7.88 -3.52 -3.92
CA ILE A 209 7.59 -4.01 -5.25
C ILE A 209 7.94 -2.90 -6.25
N PHE A 210 9.13 -3.01 -6.85
CA PHE A 210 9.59 -2.10 -7.88
C PHE A 210 9.00 -2.45 -9.24
N ILE A 211 8.22 -1.54 -9.82
CA ILE A 211 7.62 -1.73 -11.14
C ILE A 211 8.37 -0.87 -12.13
N TYR A 212 9.13 -1.51 -13.00
CA TYR A 212 9.93 -0.83 -14.00
C TYR A 212 9.22 -0.71 -15.35
N ALA A 213 9.35 0.46 -15.99
CA ALA A 213 9.01 0.62 -17.40
C ALA A 213 9.81 1.76 -18.06
N GLU A 214 10.19 1.54 -19.32
CA GLU A 214 10.90 2.53 -20.14
C GLU A 214 10.00 3.25 -21.15
N ARG A 215 8.91 2.59 -21.54
CA ARG A 215 8.04 3.02 -22.64
C ARG A 215 6.65 3.28 -22.12
N ARG A 216 6.04 4.35 -22.62
CA ARG A 216 4.62 4.65 -22.45
C ARG A 216 3.77 3.65 -23.25
N ARG A 217 2.50 3.44 -22.90
CA ARG A 217 1.57 2.58 -23.66
C ARG A 217 1.44 3.05 -25.11
N TYR A 218 1.21 4.35 -25.28
CA TYR A 218 1.04 5.02 -26.56
C TYR A 218 1.23 6.54 -26.37
N LEU A 219 1.23 7.29 -27.46
CA LEU A 219 1.21 8.75 -27.46
C LEU A 219 -0.23 9.27 -27.46
N ARG A 220 -0.56 10.20 -26.57
CA ARG A 220 -1.88 10.82 -26.50
C ARG A 220 -1.78 12.30 -26.13
N PRO A 221 -1.58 13.19 -27.12
CA PRO A 221 -1.40 14.62 -26.87
C PRO A 221 -2.66 15.31 -26.32
N PHE A 222 -3.84 14.80 -26.68
CA PHE A 222 -5.14 15.32 -26.25
C PHE A 222 -5.94 14.19 -25.58
N PRO A 223 -5.71 13.92 -24.28
CA PRO A 223 -6.50 12.94 -23.55
C PRO A 223 -7.94 13.42 -23.43
N LYS A 224 -8.90 12.51 -23.53
CA LYS A 224 -10.30 12.80 -23.20
C LYS A 224 -10.46 12.76 -21.69
N GLU A 225 -11.45 13.50 -21.18
CA GLU A 225 -11.86 13.34 -19.80
C GLU A 225 -12.36 11.91 -19.57
N PRO A 226 -12.01 11.27 -18.42
CA PRO A 226 -12.55 9.96 -18.10
C PRO A 226 -14.05 10.06 -17.88
N ASP A 227 -14.74 8.93 -18.11
CA ASP A 227 -16.18 8.82 -17.94
C ASP A 227 -16.58 9.13 -16.48
N ALA A 228 -17.42 10.14 -16.29
CA ALA A 228 -17.83 10.62 -14.98
C ALA A 228 -18.68 9.59 -14.21
N GLU A 229 -19.50 8.80 -14.90
CA GLU A 229 -20.27 7.72 -14.28
C GLU A 229 -19.32 6.61 -13.81
N LEU A 230 -18.36 6.22 -14.65
CA LEU A 230 -17.36 5.22 -14.26
C LEU A 230 -16.51 5.66 -13.05
N ILE A 231 -16.10 6.94 -12.99
CA ILE A 231 -15.39 7.48 -11.81
C ILE A 231 -16.25 7.34 -10.56
N LYS A 232 -17.53 7.72 -10.65
CA LYS A 232 -18.46 7.67 -9.54
C LYS A 232 -18.67 6.23 -9.06
N ASP A 233 -18.86 5.28 -9.98
CA ASP A 233 -19.06 3.88 -9.65
C ASP A 233 -17.80 3.25 -9.04
N LEU A 234 -16.61 3.53 -9.59
CA LEU A 234 -15.33 3.10 -9.02
C LEU A 234 -15.13 3.63 -7.60
N ALA A 235 -15.44 4.91 -7.36
CA ALA A 235 -15.31 5.54 -6.06
C ALA A 235 -16.34 4.98 -5.06
N SER A 236 -17.58 4.75 -5.48
CA SER A 236 -18.63 4.13 -4.65
C SER A 236 -18.25 2.70 -4.24
N ASP A 237 -17.73 1.91 -5.17
CA ASP A 237 -17.29 0.54 -4.87
C ASP A 237 -16.04 0.54 -3.99
N LEU A 238 -15.10 1.46 -4.21
CA LEU A 238 -13.92 1.59 -3.35
C LEU A 238 -14.31 2.01 -1.93
N ASP A 239 -15.28 2.89 -1.80
CA ASP A 239 -15.86 3.31 -0.53
C ASP A 239 -16.56 2.11 0.16
N HIS A 240 -17.31 1.28 -0.57
CA HIS A 240 -17.84 0.01 -0.07
C HIS A 240 -16.73 -0.94 0.41
N ILE A 241 -15.73 -1.21 -0.44
CA ILE A 241 -14.57 -2.05 -0.13
C ILE A 241 -13.85 -1.58 1.14
N SER A 242 -13.72 -0.26 1.33
CA SER A 242 -13.06 0.33 2.50
C SER A 242 -13.74 -0.01 3.84
N ARG A 243 -15.01 -0.45 3.79
CA ARG A 243 -15.84 -0.82 4.95
C ARG A 243 -15.87 -2.32 5.21
N LEU A 244 -15.39 -3.14 4.29
CA LEU A 244 -15.22 -4.58 4.53
C LEU A 244 -14.30 -4.79 5.73
N GLU A 245 -14.67 -5.71 6.59
CA GLU A 245 -13.95 -6.01 7.81
C GLU A 245 -14.03 -7.50 8.11
N GLY A 246 -12.89 -8.13 8.39
CA GLY A 246 -12.84 -9.54 8.77
C GLY A 246 -11.60 -10.28 8.28
N PRO A 247 -11.43 -11.52 8.77
CA PRO A 247 -10.34 -12.37 8.33
C PRO A 247 -10.58 -12.87 6.91
N PHE A 248 -9.52 -12.85 6.10
CA PHE A 248 -9.43 -13.66 4.90
C PHE A 248 -9.34 -15.15 5.26
N LEU A 249 -10.13 -15.96 4.57
CA LEU A 249 -10.16 -17.40 4.72
C LEU A 249 -9.50 -18.09 3.52
N TRP A 250 -9.04 -19.31 3.74
CA TRP A 250 -8.52 -20.17 2.68
C TRP A 250 -9.68 -20.91 2.02
N GLY A 251 -9.87 -20.71 0.72
CA GLY A 251 -10.80 -21.47 -0.10
C GLY A 251 -10.29 -22.88 -0.43
N PRO A 252 -11.12 -23.70 -1.06
CA PRO A 252 -10.74 -25.03 -1.54
C PRO A 252 -9.49 -24.97 -2.45
N GLY A 253 -8.49 -25.82 -2.20
CA GLY A 253 -7.26 -25.91 -3.00
C GLY A 253 -6.25 -24.77 -2.84
N ALA A 254 -6.64 -23.61 -2.29
CA ALA A 254 -5.77 -22.43 -2.19
C ALA A 254 -4.51 -22.65 -1.34
N LYS A 255 -4.59 -23.47 -0.28
CA LYS A 255 -3.42 -23.85 0.53
C LYS A 255 -2.44 -24.71 -0.26
N ASP A 256 -2.93 -25.59 -1.13
CA ASP A 256 -2.09 -26.45 -1.95
C ASP A 256 -1.39 -25.63 -3.05
N THR A 257 -2.13 -24.72 -3.71
CA THR A 257 -1.55 -23.74 -4.66
C THR A 257 -0.46 -22.92 -3.97
N TYR A 258 -0.75 -22.33 -2.81
CA TYR A 258 0.23 -21.53 -2.08
C TYR A 258 1.45 -22.35 -1.64
N SER A 259 1.25 -23.58 -1.15
CA SER A 259 2.35 -24.47 -0.75
C SER A 259 3.28 -24.81 -1.92
N ALA A 260 2.72 -24.97 -3.13
CA ALA A 260 3.49 -25.16 -4.34
C ALA A 260 4.31 -23.91 -4.71
N ILE A 261 3.69 -22.72 -4.68
CA ILE A 261 4.38 -21.44 -4.93
C ILE A 261 5.50 -21.21 -3.90
N TYR A 262 5.22 -21.42 -2.62
CA TYR A 262 6.17 -21.29 -1.52
C TYR A 262 7.40 -22.20 -1.74
N SER A 263 7.15 -23.46 -2.07
CA SER A 263 8.21 -24.44 -2.36
C SER A 263 9.03 -24.09 -3.60
N GLN A 264 8.42 -23.48 -4.61
CA GLN A 264 9.13 -23.01 -5.81
C GLN A 264 10.02 -21.81 -5.53
N ILE A 265 9.55 -20.86 -4.71
CA ILE A 265 10.34 -19.70 -4.28
C ILE A 265 11.60 -20.18 -3.55
N ASP A 266 11.47 -21.08 -2.57
CA ASP A 266 12.60 -21.59 -1.78
C ASP A 266 13.64 -22.37 -2.62
N LYS A 267 13.17 -23.18 -3.58
CA LYS A 267 14.05 -23.94 -4.48
C LYS A 267 14.78 -23.08 -5.50
N SER A 268 14.26 -21.90 -5.81
CA SER A 268 14.87 -20.99 -6.78
C SER A 268 15.77 -20.01 -6.08
N LYS A 269 16.94 -19.74 -6.67
CA LYS A 269 17.89 -18.75 -6.16
C LYS A 269 18.12 -17.69 -7.22
N PRO A 270 18.01 -16.40 -6.91
CA PRO A 270 18.36 -15.36 -7.86
C PRO A 270 19.87 -15.34 -8.10
N ASP A 271 20.27 -15.04 -9.35
CA ASP A 271 21.68 -14.91 -9.71
C ASP A 271 22.35 -13.69 -9.07
N ASP A 272 21.55 -12.65 -8.76
CA ASP A 272 22.01 -11.39 -8.18
C ASP A 272 21.63 -11.29 -6.70
N TYR A 273 22.63 -11.20 -5.83
CA TYR A 273 22.43 -11.08 -4.38
C TYR A 273 21.60 -9.84 -3.98
N ARG A 274 21.59 -8.79 -4.81
CA ARG A 274 20.84 -7.55 -4.54
C ARG A 274 19.33 -7.75 -4.54
N ILE A 275 18.84 -8.81 -5.19
CA ILE A 275 17.41 -9.16 -5.23
C ILE A 275 17.07 -10.35 -4.32
N GLU A 276 18.05 -10.96 -3.66
CA GLU A 276 17.84 -12.12 -2.78
C GLU A 276 16.84 -11.82 -1.67
N GLY A 277 16.94 -10.66 -1.03
CA GLY A 277 16.00 -10.24 0.00
C GLY A 277 14.55 -10.15 -0.51
N PHE A 278 14.33 -9.57 -1.69
CA PHE A 278 13.00 -9.50 -2.30
C PHE A 278 12.49 -10.88 -2.70
N HIS A 279 13.36 -11.70 -3.28
CA HIS A 279 13.04 -13.07 -3.69
C HIS A 279 12.51 -13.89 -2.50
N ASN A 280 13.20 -13.84 -1.37
CA ASN A 280 12.82 -14.57 -0.15
C ASN A 280 11.55 -14.04 0.52
N ARG A 281 11.01 -12.88 0.10
CA ARG A 281 9.75 -12.31 0.60
C ARG A 281 8.59 -12.43 -0.41
N LYS A 282 8.82 -13.06 -1.57
CA LYS A 282 7.76 -13.26 -2.56
C LYS A 282 6.58 -14.04 -2.00
N ASP A 283 6.82 -14.94 -1.05
CA ASP A 283 5.80 -15.69 -0.32
C ASP A 283 4.75 -14.77 0.32
N ILE A 284 5.21 -13.75 1.06
CA ILE A 284 4.34 -12.76 1.71
C ILE A 284 3.70 -11.83 0.68
N HIS A 285 4.47 -11.39 -0.33
CA HIS A 285 3.94 -10.50 -1.39
C HIS A 285 2.83 -11.17 -2.19
N VAL A 286 2.97 -12.45 -2.53
CA VAL A 286 1.95 -13.23 -3.24
C VAL A 286 0.64 -13.22 -2.46
N LEU A 287 0.67 -13.49 -1.15
CA LEU A 287 -0.53 -13.48 -0.32
C LEU A 287 -1.19 -12.10 -0.22
N LYS A 288 -0.38 -11.05 -0.03
CA LYS A 288 -0.88 -9.66 0.00
C LYS A 288 -1.57 -9.29 -1.30
N VAL A 289 -0.96 -9.63 -2.43
CA VAL A 289 -1.50 -9.37 -3.77
C VAL A 289 -2.75 -10.22 -4.05
N ALA A 290 -2.78 -11.49 -3.64
CA ALA A 290 -3.93 -12.37 -3.79
C ALA A 290 -5.15 -11.85 -3.03
N MET A 291 -4.98 -11.37 -1.79
CA MET A 291 -6.07 -10.71 -1.05
C MET A 291 -6.65 -9.53 -1.84
N LEU A 292 -5.80 -8.69 -2.44
CA LEU A 292 -6.23 -7.52 -3.20
C LEU A 292 -6.93 -7.89 -4.52
N PHE A 293 -6.49 -8.95 -5.19
CA PHE A 293 -7.21 -9.48 -6.35
C PHE A 293 -8.58 -10.03 -5.97
N SER A 294 -8.69 -10.82 -4.90
CA SER A 294 -9.97 -11.32 -4.40
C SER A 294 -10.94 -10.17 -4.09
N LEU A 295 -10.48 -9.12 -3.40
CA LEU A 295 -11.28 -7.91 -3.14
C LEU A 295 -11.70 -7.15 -4.39
N SER A 296 -10.89 -7.21 -5.45
CA SER A 296 -11.26 -6.57 -6.71
C SER A 296 -12.46 -7.26 -7.34
N GLU A 297 -12.70 -8.54 -7.06
CA GLU A 297 -13.73 -9.37 -7.68
C GLU A 297 -15.01 -9.43 -6.85
N ASN A 298 -14.92 -9.57 -5.53
CA ASN A 298 -16.07 -9.74 -4.65
C ASN A 298 -15.77 -9.42 -3.17
N ASP A 299 -16.77 -9.58 -2.31
CA ASP A 299 -16.72 -9.26 -0.88
C ASP A 299 -16.51 -10.49 0.03
N GLY A 300 -16.25 -11.66 -0.55
CA GLY A 300 -16.24 -12.94 0.15
C GLY A 300 -15.12 -13.10 1.17
N LEU A 301 -14.02 -12.33 1.03
CA LEU A 301 -12.81 -12.46 1.86
C LEU A 301 -12.26 -13.91 1.86
N VAL A 302 -12.23 -14.53 0.68
CA VAL A 302 -11.69 -15.88 0.48
C VAL A 302 -10.56 -15.82 -0.54
N LEU A 303 -9.45 -16.50 -0.24
CA LEU A 303 -8.42 -16.81 -1.22
C LEU A 303 -8.81 -18.07 -1.98
N GLU A 304 -9.13 -17.93 -3.25
CA GLU A 304 -9.42 -19.05 -4.17
C GLU A 304 -8.11 -19.59 -4.79
N SER A 305 -8.15 -20.82 -5.32
CA SER A 305 -6.99 -21.57 -5.82
C SER A 305 -6.35 -21.02 -7.09
#